data_AF-A0AAW4L611-F1
#
_entry.id   AF-A0AAW4L611-F1
#
_cell.length_a   1.000
_cell.length_b   1.000
_cell.length_c   1.000
_cell.angle_alpha   90.00
_cell.angle_beta   90.00
_cell.angle_gamma   90.00
#
_symmetry.space_group_name_H-M   'P 1'
#
loop_
_entity.id
_entity.type
_entity.pdbx_description
1 polymer ?
#
loop_
_entity_poly.entity_id
_entity_poly.type
_entity_poly.pdbx_seq_one_letter_code
_entity_poly.pdbx_strand_id
1 'polypeptide(L)' 'MTEGKKHPCQDCSYCQWCSDDRCRLCLATGCQAKKKLSLQEQIELFEKLNNKDRI' A
#
# COMPACT_ATOMS: atom_id res chain seq x y z
N MET A 1 18.88 -8.02 10.57
CA MET A 1 19.24 -6.66 10.10
C MET A 1 19.53 -6.77 8.62
N THR A 2 18.66 -6.23 7.76
CA THR A 2 18.96 -6.13 6.32
C THR A 2 19.88 -4.92 6.15
N GLU A 3 21.09 -5.12 5.64
CA GLU A 3 22.13 -4.07 5.56
C GLU A 3 21.56 -2.76 5.00
N GLY A 4 21.73 -1.66 5.76
CA GLY A 4 21.32 -0.31 5.36
C GLY A 4 19.86 0.09 5.64
N LYS A 5 19.02 -0.79 6.21
CA LYS A 5 17.64 -0.41 6.61
C LYS A 5 17.41 -0.59 8.12
N LYS A 6 16.72 0.38 8.73
CA LYS A 6 16.28 0.33 10.14
C LYS A 6 15.33 -0.85 10.41
N HIS A 7 14.50 -1.22 9.44
CA HIS A 7 13.54 -2.33 9.50
C HIS A 7 13.50 -3.11 8.17
N PRO A 8 13.01 -4.36 8.14
CA PRO A 8 12.89 -5.17 6.92
C PRO A 8 11.66 -4.76 6.08
N CYS A 9 11.49 -3.47 5.79
CA CYS A 9 10.38 -2.95 4.99
C CYS A 9 10.68 -3.10 3.48
N GLN A 10 9.70 -3.63 2.73
CA GLN A 10 9.80 -3.84 1.28
C GLN A 10 9.63 -2.54 0.50
N ASP A 11 8.71 -1.66 0.92
CA ASP A 11 8.45 -0.37 0.25
C ASP A 11 9.54 0.70 0.49
N CYS A 12 10.45 0.47 1.45
CA CYS A 12 11.53 1.42 1.70
C CYS A 12 12.71 1.14 0.79
N SER A 13 12.78 1.81 -0.36
CA SER A 13 13.92 1.69 -1.27
C SER A 13 15.17 2.42 -0.77
N TYR A 14 14.98 3.53 -0.02
CA TYR A 14 16.06 4.32 0.58
C TYR A 14 15.70 4.64 2.03
N CYS A 15 16.39 4.01 2.98
CA CYS A 15 16.12 4.25 4.40
C CYS A 15 16.69 5.61 4.82
N GLN A 16 15.80 6.55 5.15
CA GLN A 16 16.14 7.86 5.70
C GLN A 16 16.05 7.89 7.24
N TRP A 17 16.05 6.72 7.89
CA TRP A 17 15.92 6.61 9.34
C TRP A 17 14.70 7.34 9.91
N CYS A 18 13.56 7.21 9.22
CA CYS A 18 12.31 7.84 9.62
C CYS A 18 11.79 7.34 10.99
N SER A 19 10.82 8.08 11.55
CA SER A 19 10.17 7.73 12.81
C SER A 19 9.49 6.37 12.76
N ASP A 20 9.33 5.75 13.93
CA ASP A 20 8.72 4.43 14.03
C ASP A 20 7.27 4.42 13.52
N ASP A 21 6.53 5.52 13.64
CA ASP A 21 5.18 5.64 13.08
C ASP A 21 5.18 5.52 11.54
N ARG A 22 6.14 6.17 10.86
CA ARG A 22 6.30 6.05 9.41
C ARG A 22 6.65 4.62 9.02
N CYS A 23 7.59 4.00 9.72
CA CYS A 23 7.95 2.60 9.48
C CYS A 23 6.79 1.64 9.77
N ARG A 24 6.03 1.88 10.84
CA ARG A 24 4.85 1.08 11.21
C ARG A 24 3.81 1.13 10.11
N LEU A 25 3.52 2.29 9.52
CA LEU A 25 2.60 2.37 8.39
C LEU A 25 3.08 1.54 7.21
N CYS A 26 4.35 1.69 6.80
CA CYS A 26 4.92 0.89 5.71
C CYS A 26 4.86 -0.62 5.98
N LEU A 27 5.15 -1.04 7.22
CA LEU A 27 5.12 -2.46 7.62
C LEU A 27 3.68 -2.99 7.76
N ALA A 28 2.77 -2.19 8.31
CA ALA A 28 1.39 -2.56 8.59
C ALA A 28 0.53 -2.63 7.33
N THR A 29 0.84 -1.82 6.31
CA THR A 29 0.08 -1.88 5.06
C THR A 29 0.28 -3.17 4.29
N GLY A 30 1.25 -4.03 4.69
CA GLY A 30 1.60 -5.24 3.99
C GLY A 30 1.92 -4.89 2.54
N CYS A 31 3.17 -4.58 2.24
CA CYS A 31 3.70 -4.24 0.91
C CYS A 31 3.47 -5.32 -0.17
N GLN A 32 2.46 -6.16 -0.05
CA GLN A 32 1.77 -6.71 -1.21
C GLN A 32 1.37 -5.50 -2.04
N ALA A 33 2.12 -5.25 -3.11
CA ALA A 33 1.73 -4.37 -4.18
C ALA A 33 0.28 -4.72 -4.51
N LYS A 34 -0.68 -3.94 -3.97
CA LYS A 34 -2.08 -4.11 -4.35
C LYS A 34 -2.03 -3.98 -5.86
N LYS A 35 -2.42 -5.06 -6.55
CA LYS A 35 -2.38 -5.13 -8.01
C LYS A 35 -2.93 -3.79 -8.50
N LYS A 36 -2.11 -3.01 -9.21
CA LYS A 36 -2.60 -1.79 -9.84
C LYS A 36 -3.67 -2.25 -10.82
N LEU A 37 -4.92 -1.90 -10.52
CA LEU A 37 -6.03 -2.21 -11.38
C LEU A 37 -5.82 -1.51 -12.71
N SER A 38 -6.08 -2.22 -13.80
CA SER A 38 -6.24 -1.60 -15.13
C SER A 38 -7.38 -0.57 -15.09
N LEU A 39 -7.41 0.31 -16.08
CA LEU A 39 -8.48 1.32 -16.18
C LEU A 39 -9.87 0.66 -16.18
N GLN A 40 -10.02 -0.46 -16.89
CA GLN A 40 -11.26 -1.24 -16.92
C GLN A 40 -11.65 -1.77 -15.52
N GLU A 41 -10.71 -2.41 -14.82
CA GLU A 41 -10.95 -2.91 -13.46
C GLU A 41 -11.29 -1.79 -12.46
N GLN A 42 -10.75 -0.58 -12.66
CA GLN A 42 -11.10 0.58 -11.84
C GLN A 42 -12.55 1.04 -12.09
N ILE A 43 -12.99 1.08 -13.35
CA ILE A 43 -14.36 1.46 -13.72
C ILE A 43 -15.36 0.46 -13.11
N GLU A 44 -15.12 -0.84 -13.28
CA GLU A 44 -15.98 -1.88 -12.71
C GLU A 44 -16.08 -1.82 -11.18
N LEU A 45 -14.95 -1.56 -10.51
CA LEU A 45 -14.95 -1.38 -9.06
C LEU A 45 -15.76 -0.14 -8.64
N PHE A 46 -15.61 0.97 -9.36
CA PHE A 46 -16.37 2.19 -9.11
C PHE A 46 -17.87 1.95 -9.24
N GLU A 47 -18.31 1.35 -10.35
CA GLU A 47 -19.73 1.05 -10.58
C GLU A 47 -20.29 0.13 -9.49
N LYS A 48 -19.54 -0.93 -9.12
CA LYS A 48 -19.95 -1.87 -8.08
C LYS A 48 -20.12 -1.22 -6.71
N LEU A 49 -19.25 -0.27 -6.35
CA LEU A 49 -19.34 0.44 -5.07
C LEU A 49 -20.53 1.40 -5.07
N ASN A 50 -20.67 2.22 -6.11
CA ASN A 50 -21.70 3.26 -6.16
C ASN A 50 -23.10 2.72 -6.46
N ASN A 51 -23.23 1.55 -7.10
CA ASN A 51 -24.52 0.91 -7.31
C ASN A 51 -25.07 0.26 -6.03
N LYS A 52 -24.26 0.05 -4.99
CA LYS A 52 -24.73 -0.44 -3.69
C LYS A 52 -25.45 0.61 -2.85
N ASP A 53 -25.17 1.89 -3.09
CA ASP A 53 -25.77 3.03 -2.37
C ASP A 53 -27.07 3.54 -3.01
N ARG A 54 -27.57 2.86 -4.06
CA ARG A 54 -28.81 3.22 -4.78
C ARG A 54 -30.07 2.53 -4.25
N ILE A 55 -30.14 2.24 -2.94
CA ILE A 55 -31.35 1.71 -2.27
C ILE A 55 -32.09 2.84 -1.57
#